data_AF-A0A1M3D988-F1
#
_entry.id   AF-A0A1M3D988-F1
#
_cell.length_a   1.000
_cell.length_b   1.000
_cell.length_c   1.000
_cell.angle_alpha   90.00
_cell.angle_beta   90.00
_cell.angle_gamma   90.00
#
_symmetry.space_group_name_H-M   'P 1'
#
loop_
_entity.id
_entity.type
_entity.pdbx_description
1 polymer ?
#
loop_
_entity_poly.entity_id
_entity_poly.type
_entity_poly.pdbx_seq_one_letter_code
_entity_poly.pdbx_strand_id
1 'polypeptide(L)' 'MTGNGPSLSEWVWAAVNVFFLIIAGILFFSIDDSVLGTLALAVTLIMGELIARLLSRWVARCAEIE' A
#
# COMPACT_ATOMS: atom_id res chain seq x y z
N MET A 1 5.08 27.98 13.76
CA MET A 1 4.64 27.13 12.64
C MET A 1 4.80 25.69 13.10
N THR A 2 3.76 25.11 13.72
CA THR A 2 3.74 23.69 14.06
C THR A 2 3.71 22.93 12.75
N GLY A 3 4.85 22.35 12.36
CA GLY A 3 4.92 21.44 11.22
C GLY A 3 4.10 20.21 11.57
N ASN A 4 2.83 20.20 11.17
CA ASN A 4 1.99 19.02 11.20
C ASN A 4 2.55 18.05 10.16
N GLY A 5 3.60 17.31 10.54
CA GLY A 5 4.08 16.19 9.77
C GLY A 5 3.00 15.13 9.62
N PRO A 6 3.10 14.25 8.62
CA PRO A 6 2.10 13.21 8.42
C PRO A 6 1.96 12.36 9.70
N SER A 7 0.72 12.02 10.02
CA SER A 7 0.39 11.14 11.13
C SER A 7 0.98 9.74 10.93
N LEU A 8 1.17 8.98 12.01
CA LEU A 8 1.72 7.62 11.94
C LEU A 8 0.89 6.72 11.00
N SER A 9 -0.43 6.85 11.00
CA SER A 9 -1.32 6.10 10.12
C SER A 9 -1.13 6.47 8.64
N GLU A 10 -0.86 7.74 8.32
CA GLU A 10 -0.55 8.19 6.95
C GLU A 10 0.81 7.64 6.48
N TRP A 11 1.82 7.62 7.35
CA TRP A 11 3.10 6.99 7.03
C TRP A 11 2.97 5.50 6.77
N VAL A 12 2.18 4.79 7.57
CA VAL A 12 1.90 3.36 7.37
C VAL A 12 1.15 3.12 6.06
N TRP A 13 0.11 3.92 5.78
CA TRP A 13 -0.62 3.85 4.52
C TRP A 13 0.33 4.03 3.31
N ALA A 14 1.16 5.07 3.35
CA ALA A 14 2.10 5.38 2.28
C ALA A 14 3.16 4.29 2.11
N ALA A 15 3.74 3.79 3.20
CA ALA A 15 4.77 2.75 3.16
C ALA A 15 4.24 1.45 2.53
N VAL A 16 3.03 1.02 2.92
CA VAL A 16 2.40 -0.17 2.35
C VAL A 16 2.13 0.01 0.86
N ASN A 17 1.57 1.16 0.45
CA ASN A 17 1.30 1.42 -0.97
C ASN A 17 2.58 1.45 -1.82
N VAL A 18 3.66 2.07 -1.34
CA VAL A 18 4.95 2.08 -2.03
C VAL A 18 5.49 0.65 -2.20
N PHE A 19 5.41 -0.17 -1.15
CA PHE A 19 5.84 -1.55 -1.22
C PHE A 19 5.06 -2.36 -2.26
N PHE A 20 3.74 -2.26 -2.27
CA PHE A 20 2.90 -2.95 -3.25
C PHE A 20 3.09 -2.43 -4.68
N LEU A 21 3.36 -1.13 -4.86
CA LEU A 21 3.70 -0.56 -6.17
C LEU A 21 4.98 -1.20 -6.74
N ILE A 22 6.01 -1.37 -5.90
CA ILE A 22 7.26 -2.02 -6.29
C ILE A 22 6.99 -3.47 -6.70
N ILE A 23 6.23 -4.22 -5.90
CA ILE A 23 5.87 -5.62 -6.22
C ILE A 23 5.07 -5.68 -7.53
N ALA A 24 4.07 -4.81 -7.69
CA ALA A 24 3.23 -4.78 -8.87
C ALA A 24 4.07 -4.51 -10.13
N GLY A 25 5.01 -3.57 -10.06
CA GLY A 25 5.97 -3.29 -11.12
C GLY A 25 6.85 -4.50 -11.46
N ILE A 26 7.44 -5.15 -10.45
CA ILE A 26 8.27 -6.35 -10.65
C ILE A 26 7.45 -7.46 -11.33
N LEU A 27 6.23 -7.72 -10.87
CA LEU A 27 5.35 -8.74 -11.44
C LEU A 27 4.98 -8.43 -12.90
N PHE A 28 4.64 -7.18 -13.19
CA PHE A 28 4.30 -6.73 -14.54
C PHE A 28 5.45 -6.96 -15.53
N PHE A 29 6.69 -6.66 -15.15
CA PHE A 29 7.86 -6.88 -16.01
C PHE A 29 8.37 -8.32 -16.03
N SER A 30 7.96 -9.16 -15.08
CA SER A 30 8.42 -10.57 -14.98
C SER A 30 7.50 -11.56 -15.71
N ILE A 31 6.32 -11.12 -16.15
CA ILE A 31 5.35 -11.98 -16.84
C ILE A 31 5.37 -11.65 -18.34
N ASP A 32 5.76 -12.62 -19.16
CA ASP A 32 5.85 -12.45 -20.62
C ASP A 32 4.47 -12.23 -21.28
N ASP A 33 3.41 -12.81 -20.71
CA ASP A 33 2.04 -12.61 -21.19
C ASP A 33 1.50 -11.25 -20.72
N SER A 34 1.30 -10.35 -21.68
CA SER A 34 0.82 -8.97 -21.42
C SER A 34 -0.53 -8.89 -20.69
N VAL A 35 -1.43 -9.85 -20.88
CA VAL A 35 -2.75 -9.88 -20.23
C VAL A 35 -2.58 -10.33 -18.78
N LEU A 36 -1.82 -11.40 -18.55
CA LEU A 36 -1.53 -11.89 -17.20
C LEU A 36 -0.71 -10.88 -16.38
N GLY A 37 0.27 -10.22 -17.01
CA GLY A 37 1.04 -9.14 -16.38
C GLY A 37 0.16 -7.97 -15.95
N THR A 38 -0.76 -7.53 -16.83
CA THR A 38 -1.71 -6.46 -16.51
C THR A 38 -2.69 -6.86 -15.40
N LEU A 39 -3.19 -8.09 -15.42
CA LEU A 39 -4.05 -8.62 -14.36
C LEU A 39 -3.32 -8.69 -13.02
N ALA A 40 -2.09 -9.19 -13.01
CA ALA A 40 -1.26 -9.23 -11.81
C ALA A 40 -1.03 -7.83 -11.25
N LEU A 41 -0.65 -6.86 -12.11
CA LEU A 41 -0.50 -5.45 -11.73
C LEU A 41 -1.78 -4.91 -11.07
N ALA A 42 -2.94 -5.06 -11.71
CA ALA A 42 -4.21 -4.55 -11.21
C ALA A 42 -4.59 -5.19 -9.86
N VAL A 43 -4.49 -6.51 -9.75
CA VAL A 43 -4.81 -7.25 -8.52
C VAL A 43 -3.87 -6.84 -7.39
N THR A 44 -2.56 -6.74 -7.65
CA THR A 44 -1.58 -6.34 -6.63
C THR A 44 -1.83 -4.92 -6.12
N LEU A 45 -2.18 -3.96 -6.99
CA LEU A 45 -2.50 -2.60 -6.57
C LEU A 45 -3.79 -2.52 -5.74
N ILE A 46 -4.85 -3.23 -6.14
CA ILE A 46 -6.11 -3.28 -5.39
C ILE A 46 -5.89 -3.90 -4.01
N MET A 47 -5.16 -5.02 -3.95
CA MET A 47 -4.82 -5.68 -2.69
C MET A 47 -3.94 -4.81 -1.80
N GLY A 48 -2.95 -4.12 -2.38
CA GLY A 48 -2.08 -3.20 -1.67
C GLY A 48 -2.84 -2.07 -1.00
N GLU A 49 -3.75 -1.43 -1.72
CA GLU A 49 -4.58 -0.34 -1.19
C GLU A 49 -5.53 -0.84 -0.09
N LEU A 50 -6.14 -2.02 -0.26
CA LEU A 50 -7.00 -2.61 0.76
C LEU A 50 -6.21 -2.89 2.06
N ILE A 51 -5.04 -3.50 1.94
CA ILE A 51 -4.16 -3.80 3.07
C ILE A 51 -3.67 -2.51 3.73
N ALA A 52 -3.27 -1.51 2.95
CA ALA A 52 -2.84 -0.20 3.45
C ALA A 52 -3.96 0.45 4.29
N ARG A 53 -5.21 0.44 3.81
CA ARG A 53 -6.36 0.96 4.57
C ARG A 53 -6.62 0.20 5.85
N LEU A 54 -6.54 -1.13 5.82
CA LEU A 54 -6.77 -1.97 7.00
C LEU A 54 -5.70 -1.74 8.06
N LEU A 55 -4.42 -1.76 7.68
CA LEU A 55 -3.29 -1.50 8.58
C LEU A 55 -3.34 -0.09 9.17
N SER A 56 -3.64 0.91 8.35
CA SER A 56 -3.69 2.31 8.82
C SER A 56 -4.81 2.52 9.83
N ARG A 57 -5.99 1.90 9.61
CA ARG A 57 -7.09 1.91 10.59
C ARG A 57 -6.74 1.15 11.86
N TRP A 58 -6.04 0.02 11.73
CA TRP A 58 -5.58 -0.76 12.88
C TRP A 58 -4.59 0.02 13.73
N VAL A 59 -3.60 0.67 13.11
CA VAL A 59 -2.62 1.53 13.80
C VAL A 59 -3.30 2.73 14.48
N ALA A 60 -4.25 3.37 13.82
CA ALA A 60 -5.01 4.47 14.43
C ALA A 60 -5.77 3.99 15.68
N ARG A 61 -6.41 2.82 15.63
CA ARG A 61 -7.09 2.24 16.80
C ARG A 61 -6.14 1.88 17.93
N CYS A 62 -4.95 1.35 17.64
CA CYS A 62 -3.96 1.06 18.68
C CYS A 62 -3.47 2.34 19.37
N ALA A 63 -3.30 3.44 18.62
CA ALA A 63 -2.90 4.74 19.17
C ALA A 63 -3.99 5.42 20.02
N GLU A 64 -5.25 4.95 19.96
CA GLU A 64 -6.36 5.45 20.80
C GLU A 64 -6.47 4.72 22.16
N ILE A 65 -5.83 3.56 22.32
CA ILE A 65 -5.93 2.71 23.51
C ILE A 65 -4.79 3.01 24.51
N GLU A 66 -3.70 3.61 24.05
CA GLU A 66 -2.57 4.10 24.85
C GLU A 66 -2.85 5.50 25.42
#